data_AF-A0A167QEH8-F1
#
_entry.id   AF-A0A167QEH8-F1
#
_cell.length_a   1.000
_cell.length_b   1.000
_cell.length_c   1.000
_cell.angle_alpha   90.00
_cell.angle_beta   90.00
_cell.angle_gamma   90.00
#
_symmetry.space_group_name_H-M   'P 1'
#
loop_
_entity.id
_entity.type
_entity.pdbx_description
1 polymer ?
#
loop_
_entity_poly.entity_id
_entity_poly.type
_entity_poly.pdbx_seq_one_letter_code
_entity_poly.pdbx_strand_id
1 'polypeptide(L)'
;IEIIPGTGAEWQAQFPDNQHHPFLLSEGHFGIPEKILYHSFAEVVRVYPSFRRIEALDSDDALLASSVILFANSDHNSAFNFHKRMILEGRLDEPSELAYIKLLAMIPKNSKSSLLWHHRRWVLERLFPATPLDGDDSEWHVHLPVDTCEEEVLIVTRACQSYRRNYLAWAHRSFVLQQMRKRCLTDVGSEYKSLFSKEYQNMTSWMESHISDHSAAQYLCQLQRAMEELNLHPVGAMTLPSPVGYFVELIQTYPDHETLWLGLR
;
A
#
# COMPACT_ATOMS: atom_id res chain seq x y z
N ILE A 1 -0.45 -12.95 -2.07
CA ILE A 1 -1.52 -13.51 -2.94
C ILE A 1 -1.12 -13.28 -4.37
N GLU A 2 -1.28 -14.28 -5.21
CA GLU A 2 -1.00 -14.18 -6.65
C GLU A 2 -2.18 -14.74 -7.46
N ILE A 3 -2.39 -14.19 -8.66
CA ILE A 3 -3.34 -14.75 -9.61
C ILE A 3 -2.56 -15.67 -10.54
N ILE A 4 -2.91 -16.95 -10.51
CA ILE A 4 -2.26 -17.99 -11.29
C ILE A 4 -2.95 -18.11 -12.65
N PRO A 5 -2.22 -18.09 -13.78
CA PRO A 5 -2.81 -18.20 -15.11
C PRO A 5 -3.72 -19.42 -15.31
N GLY A 6 -4.80 -19.22 -16.06
CA GLY A 6 -5.66 -20.32 -16.51
C GLY A 6 -6.41 -21.04 -15.37
N THR A 7 -6.43 -22.38 -15.41
CA THR A 7 -7.12 -23.21 -14.40
C THR A 7 -6.28 -23.47 -13.15
N GLY A 8 -4.98 -23.12 -13.15
CA GLY A 8 -4.04 -23.48 -12.10
C GLY A 8 -3.62 -24.96 -12.09
N ALA A 9 -4.07 -25.78 -13.05
CA ALA A 9 -3.82 -27.23 -13.07
C ALA A 9 -2.31 -27.58 -13.10
N GLU A 10 -1.50 -26.81 -13.82
CA GLU A 10 -0.03 -26.99 -13.87
C GLU A 10 0.62 -26.79 -12.51
N TRP A 11 0.15 -25.82 -11.72
CA TRP A 11 0.63 -25.56 -10.37
C TRP A 11 0.10 -26.60 -9.38
N GLN A 12 -1.16 -27.02 -9.51
CA GLN A 12 -1.73 -28.07 -8.66
C GLN A 12 -0.97 -29.40 -8.81
N ALA A 13 -0.51 -29.73 -10.03
CA ALA A 13 0.32 -30.91 -10.25
C ALA A 13 1.68 -30.86 -9.53
N GLN A 14 2.21 -29.67 -9.26
CA GLN A 14 3.47 -29.48 -8.52
C GLN A 14 3.29 -29.58 -7.00
N PHE A 15 2.06 -29.40 -6.50
CA PHE A 15 1.72 -29.45 -5.08
C PHE A 15 0.61 -30.46 -4.81
N PRO A 16 0.87 -31.78 -4.95
CA PRO A 16 -0.15 -32.81 -4.84
C PRO A 16 -0.77 -32.92 -3.44
N ASP A 17 -0.04 -32.49 -2.40
CA ASP A 17 -0.52 -32.48 -1.01
C ASP A 17 -1.37 -31.24 -0.65
N ASN A 18 -1.62 -30.35 -1.62
CA ASN A 18 -2.43 -29.15 -1.40
C ASN A 18 -3.89 -29.49 -1.08
N GLN A 19 -4.30 -29.22 0.15
CA GLN A 19 -5.66 -29.48 0.64
C GLN A 19 -6.68 -28.41 0.22
N HIS A 20 -6.24 -27.29 -0.35
CA HIS A 20 -7.06 -26.11 -0.60
C HIS A 20 -7.63 -26.03 -2.02
N HIS A 21 -7.70 -27.16 -2.74
CA HIS A 21 -8.22 -27.21 -4.10
C HIS A 21 -9.60 -26.51 -4.20
N PRO A 22 -9.82 -25.60 -5.16
CA PRO A 22 -8.96 -25.34 -6.33
C PRO A 22 -7.89 -24.27 -6.13
N PHE A 23 -7.86 -23.61 -4.97
CA PHE A 23 -6.83 -22.64 -4.61
C PHE A 23 -5.52 -23.34 -4.24
N LEU A 24 -4.41 -22.61 -4.32
CA LEU A 24 -3.10 -23.13 -3.93
C LEU A 24 -2.64 -22.39 -2.67
N LEU A 25 -2.29 -23.13 -1.61
CA LEU A 25 -1.61 -22.57 -0.45
C LEU A 25 -0.33 -23.36 -0.20
N SER A 26 0.82 -22.71 -0.43
CA SER A 26 2.13 -23.34 -0.25
C SER A 26 3.09 -22.33 0.39
N GLU A 27 3.76 -22.72 1.47
CA GLU A 27 4.74 -21.89 2.18
C GLU A 27 4.25 -20.45 2.49
N GLY A 28 2.97 -20.30 2.86
CA GLY A 28 2.35 -18.99 3.13
C GLY A 28 2.01 -18.16 1.89
N HIS A 29 2.24 -18.68 0.68
CA HIS A 29 1.82 -18.07 -0.58
C HIS A 29 0.47 -18.64 -1.00
N PHE A 30 -0.51 -17.75 -1.17
CA PHE A 30 -1.86 -18.09 -1.61
C PHE A 30 -2.06 -17.71 -3.08
N GLY A 31 -2.36 -18.71 -3.91
CA GLY A 31 -2.58 -18.60 -5.34
C GLY A 31 -4.04 -18.82 -5.72
N ILE A 32 -4.59 -17.89 -6.50
CA ILE A 32 -5.97 -17.93 -6.99
C ILE A 32 -5.94 -18.22 -8.50
N PRO A 33 -6.50 -19.34 -8.98
CA PRO A 33 -6.61 -19.57 -10.42
C PRO A 33 -7.46 -18.52 -11.11
N GLU A 34 -6.92 -17.96 -12.19
CA GLU A 34 -7.51 -16.86 -12.94
C GLU A 34 -8.91 -17.20 -13.47
N LYS A 35 -9.09 -18.37 -14.08
CA LYS A 35 -10.39 -18.80 -14.61
C LYS A 35 -11.45 -18.92 -13.53
N ILE A 36 -11.07 -19.33 -12.32
CA ILE A 36 -11.99 -19.45 -11.20
C ILE A 36 -12.39 -18.06 -10.71
N LEU A 37 -11.41 -17.17 -10.50
CA LEU A 37 -11.67 -15.79 -10.11
C LEU A 37 -12.63 -15.10 -11.08
N TYR A 38 -12.37 -15.18 -12.39
CA TYR A 38 -13.18 -14.48 -13.38
C TYR A 38 -14.52 -15.18 -13.66
N HIS A 39 -14.63 -16.49 -13.48
CA HIS A 39 -15.91 -17.20 -13.51
C HIS A 39 -16.80 -16.76 -12.34
N SER A 40 -16.28 -16.84 -11.11
CA SER A 40 -16.98 -16.36 -9.91
C SER A 40 -17.37 -14.89 -10.03
N PHE A 41 -16.47 -14.05 -10.55
CA PHE A 41 -16.77 -12.64 -10.81
C PHE A 41 -17.97 -12.46 -11.76
N ALA A 42 -18.00 -13.20 -12.88
CA ALA A 42 -19.08 -13.10 -13.86
C ALA A 42 -20.45 -13.51 -13.29
N GLU A 43 -20.48 -14.49 -12.39
CA GLU A 43 -21.69 -14.89 -11.68
C GLU A 43 -22.12 -13.83 -10.65
N VAL A 44 -21.16 -13.39 -9.81
CA VAL A 44 -21.42 -12.45 -8.73
C VAL A 44 -21.89 -11.10 -9.25
N VAL A 45 -21.30 -10.57 -10.32
CA VAL A 45 -21.70 -9.26 -10.88
C VAL A 45 -23.17 -9.24 -11.31
N ARG A 46 -23.74 -10.38 -11.71
CA ARG A 46 -25.16 -10.48 -12.11
C ARG A 46 -26.10 -10.38 -10.92
N VAL A 47 -25.72 -10.93 -9.77
CA VAL A 47 -26.54 -10.96 -8.55
C VAL A 47 -26.20 -9.82 -7.57
N TYR A 48 -25.06 -9.15 -7.74
CA TYR A 48 -24.64 -8.08 -6.84
C TYR A 48 -25.66 -6.92 -6.71
N PRO A 49 -26.34 -6.48 -7.80
CA PRO A 49 -27.38 -5.46 -7.68
C PRO A 49 -28.57 -5.85 -6.80
N SER A 50 -28.92 -7.15 -6.71
CA SER A 50 -30.02 -7.59 -5.83
C SER A 50 -29.66 -7.51 -4.34
N PHE A 51 -28.40 -7.77 -3.98
CA PHE A 51 -27.92 -7.57 -2.59
C PHE A 51 -27.97 -6.11 -2.14
N ARG A 52 -27.95 -5.16 -3.08
CA ARG A 52 -28.09 -3.73 -2.77
C ARG A 52 -29.53 -3.27 -2.58
N ARG A 53 -30.52 -4.03 -3.06
CA ARG A 53 -31.94 -3.64 -3.05
C ARG A 53 -32.74 -4.22 -1.89
N ILE A 54 -32.27 -5.33 -1.32
CA ILE A 54 -33.00 -6.07 -0.28
C ILE A 54 -32.26 -5.82 1.03
N GLU A 55 -32.87 -5.08 1.95
CA GLU A 55 -32.37 -4.84 3.32
C GLU A 55 -32.29 -6.12 4.19
N ALA A 56 -32.62 -7.28 3.63
CA ALA A 56 -32.85 -8.54 4.33
C ALA A 56 -32.14 -9.78 3.74
N LEU A 57 -31.23 -9.64 2.77
CA LEU A 57 -30.37 -10.76 2.36
C LEU A 57 -29.10 -10.73 3.21
N ASP A 58 -28.80 -11.87 3.84
CA ASP A 58 -27.68 -12.12 4.73
C ASP A 58 -26.44 -11.33 4.33
N SER A 59 -25.92 -10.42 5.18
CA SER A 59 -24.88 -9.51 4.70
C SER A 59 -23.58 -10.18 4.39
N ASP A 60 -23.39 -11.40 4.88
CA ASP A 60 -22.17 -12.16 4.72
C ASP A 60 -22.02 -12.60 3.26
N ASP A 61 -23.11 -13.05 2.61
CA ASP A 61 -23.12 -13.36 1.18
C ASP A 61 -22.83 -12.12 0.33
N ALA A 62 -23.40 -10.98 0.71
CA ALA A 62 -23.17 -9.71 0.03
C ALA A 62 -21.72 -9.20 0.21
N LEU A 63 -21.12 -9.43 1.37
CA LEU A 63 -19.73 -9.09 1.67
C LEU A 63 -18.74 -10.03 0.97
N LEU A 64 -19.05 -11.31 0.88
CA LEU A 64 -18.29 -12.27 0.07
C LEU A 64 -18.38 -11.92 -1.42
N ALA A 65 -19.57 -11.56 -1.91
CA ALA A 65 -19.78 -11.09 -3.27
C ALA A 65 -18.97 -9.81 -3.57
N SER A 66 -19.01 -8.79 -2.71
CA SER A 66 -18.20 -7.58 -2.88
C SER A 66 -16.71 -7.88 -2.84
N SER A 67 -16.29 -8.82 -1.98
CA SER A 67 -14.90 -9.28 -1.90
C SER A 67 -14.41 -9.92 -3.20
N VAL A 68 -15.23 -10.80 -3.82
CA VAL A 68 -14.92 -11.41 -5.13
C VAL A 68 -14.81 -10.34 -6.21
N ILE A 69 -15.73 -9.36 -6.21
CA ILE A 69 -15.69 -8.23 -7.14
C ILE A 69 -14.37 -7.47 -7.03
N LEU A 70 -13.94 -7.13 -5.81
CA LEU A 70 -12.72 -6.35 -5.57
C LEU A 70 -11.43 -7.13 -5.85
N PHE A 71 -11.42 -8.46 -5.63
CA PHE A 71 -10.30 -9.31 -6.07
C PHE A 71 -10.13 -9.28 -7.60
N ALA A 72 -11.23 -9.30 -8.35
CA ALA A 72 -11.21 -9.27 -9.80
C ALA A 72 -10.96 -7.85 -10.35
N ASN A 73 -11.56 -6.84 -9.73
CA ASN A 73 -11.55 -5.43 -10.14
C ASN A 73 -11.56 -4.51 -8.91
N SER A 74 -10.39 -4.04 -8.50
CA SER A 74 -10.26 -3.10 -7.38
C SER A 74 -10.69 -1.67 -7.70
N ASP A 75 -11.14 -1.35 -8.92
CA ASP A 75 -11.72 -0.03 -9.25
C ASP A 75 -13.25 -0.01 -9.12
N HIS A 76 -13.85 -0.98 -8.43
CA HIS A 76 -15.29 -1.07 -8.27
C HIS A 76 -15.80 -0.25 -7.06
N ASN A 77 -16.06 1.04 -7.28
CA ASN A 77 -16.51 1.99 -6.24
C ASN A 77 -17.72 1.51 -5.41
N SER A 78 -18.73 0.90 -6.06
CA SER A 78 -19.91 0.40 -5.34
C SER A 78 -19.63 -0.77 -4.39
N ALA A 79 -18.52 -1.49 -4.59
CA ALA A 79 -18.10 -2.56 -3.68
C ALA A 79 -17.39 -1.96 -2.45
N PHE A 80 -16.48 -1.00 -2.66
CA PHE A 80 -15.88 -0.28 -1.53
C PHE A 80 -16.91 0.48 -0.70
N ASN A 81 -17.89 1.17 -1.32
CA ASN A 81 -18.95 1.83 -0.56
C ASN A 81 -19.81 0.85 0.25
N PHE A 82 -19.99 -0.38 -0.25
CA PHE A 82 -20.63 -1.43 0.54
C PHE A 82 -19.78 -1.77 1.77
N HIS A 83 -18.48 -2.01 1.61
CA HIS A 83 -17.56 -2.27 2.75
C HIS A 83 -17.56 -1.11 3.75
N LYS A 84 -17.51 0.15 3.29
CA LYS A 84 -17.61 1.34 4.15
C LYS A 84 -18.89 1.32 4.97
N ARG A 85 -20.03 0.99 4.35
CA ARG A 85 -21.32 0.86 5.06
C ARG A 85 -21.29 -0.27 6.09
N MET A 86 -20.75 -1.44 5.75
CA MET A 86 -20.63 -2.56 6.69
C MET A 86 -19.78 -2.20 7.92
N ILE A 87 -18.71 -1.43 7.71
CA ILE A 87 -17.86 -0.91 8.78
C ILE A 87 -18.63 0.09 9.65
N LEU A 88 -19.33 1.04 9.03
CA LEU A 88 -20.13 2.04 9.77
C LEU A 88 -21.29 1.41 10.57
N GLU A 89 -21.82 0.28 10.10
CA GLU A 89 -22.84 -0.51 10.80
C GLU A 89 -22.25 -1.43 11.89
N GLY A 90 -20.92 -1.49 12.04
CA GLY A 90 -20.24 -2.35 13.02
C GLY A 90 -20.24 -3.84 12.65
N ARG A 91 -20.48 -4.17 11.38
CA ARG A 91 -20.60 -5.54 10.87
C ARG A 91 -19.32 -6.06 10.20
N LEU A 92 -18.38 -5.16 9.92
CA LEU A 92 -17.03 -5.47 9.43
C LEU A 92 -16.07 -4.63 10.26
N ASP A 93 -15.06 -5.25 10.86
CA ASP A 93 -14.07 -4.55 11.65
C ASP A 93 -12.96 -3.95 10.78
N GLU A 94 -12.52 -2.75 11.14
CA GLU A 94 -11.48 -2.03 10.40
C GLU A 94 -10.14 -2.79 10.31
N PRO A 95 -9.64 -3.49 11.35
CA PRO A 95 -8.39 -4.26 11.26
C PRO A 95 -8.45 -5.39 10.22
N SER A 96 -9.55 -6.16 10.20
CA SER A 96 -9.76 -7.21 9.20
C SER A 96 -9.88 -6.63 7.80
N GLU A 97 -10.53 -5.47 7.64
CA GLU A 97 -10.58 -4.78 6.36
C GLU A 97 -9.19 -4.30 5.90
N LEU A 98 -8.34 -3.77 6.80
CA LEU A 98 -6.96 -3.42 6.43
C LEU A 98 -6.14 -4.63 5.99
N ALA A 99 -6.30 -5.77 6.66
CA ALA A 99 -5.67 -7.02 6.28
C ALA A 99 -6.17 -7.47 4.89
N TYR A 100 -7.47 -7.39 4.64
CA TYR A 100 -8.05 -7.68 3.34
C TYR A 100 -7.53 -6.76 2.23
N ILE A 101 -7.54 -5.44 2.43
CA ILE A 101 -7.02 -4.46 1.46
C ILE A 101 -5.52 -4.67 1.21
N LYS A 102 -4.75 -5.04 2.24
CA LYS A 102 -3.32 -5.39 2.08
C LYS A 102 -3.18 -6.54 1.08
N LEU A 103 -4.00 -7.58 1.20
CA LEU A 103 -3.99 -8.71 0.26
C LEU A 103 -4.34 -8.28 -1.17
N LEU A 104 -5.32 -7.40 -1.34
CA LEU A 104 -5.65 -6.81 -2.65
C LEU A 104 -4.49 -5.99 -3.22
N ALA A 105 -3.81 -5.19 -2.41
CA ALA A 105 -2.69 -4.36 -2.83
C ALA A 105 -1.48 -5.18 -3.31
N MET A 106 -1.33 -6.42 -2.86
CA MET A 106 -0.28 -7.33 -3.32
C MET A 106 -0.53 -7.86 -4.75
N ILE A 107 -1.75 -7.74 -5.27
CA ILE A 107 -2.06 -8.16 -6.65
C ILE A 107 -1.61 -7.04 -7.59
N PRO A 108 -0.67 -7.27 -8.53
CA PRO A 108 -0.05 -6.20 -9.32
C PRO A 108 -1.05 -5.31 -10.06
N LYS A 109 -2.09 -5.90 -10.68
CA LYS A 109 -3.16 -5.15 -11.37
C LYS A 109 -3.95 -4.25 -10.41
N ASN A 110 -4.21 -4.71 -9.19
CA ASN A 110 -5.06 -4.01 -8.23
C ASN A 110 -4.29 -2.88 -7.53
N SER A 111 -2.97 -3.04 -7.37
CA SER A 111 -2.08 -2.03 -6.80
C SER A 111 -2.08 -0.69 -7.55
N LYS A 112 -2.65 -0.65 -8.77
CA LYS A 112 -2.82 0.56 -9.60
C LYS A 112 -4.18 1.24 -9.41
N SER A 113 -5.03 0.73 -8.52
CA SER A 113 -6.33 1.33 -8.27
C SER A 113 -6.22 2.49 -7.30
N SER A 114 -6.66 3.67 -7.71
CA SER A 114 -6.73 4.83 -6.82
C SER A 114 -7.78 4.64 -5.73
N LEU A 115 -8.89 3.95 -6.04
CA LEU A 115 -9.95 3.65 -5.10
C LEU A 115 -9.48 2.72 -3.98
N LEU A 116 -8.61 1.75 -4.28
CA LEU A 116 -8.02 0.88 -3.27
C LEU A 116 -7.20 1.66 -2.25
N TRP A 117 -6.27 2.51 -2.70
CA TRP A 117 -5.43 3.30 -1.80
C TRP A 117 -6.22 4.39 -1.06
N HIS A 118 -7.25 4.95 -1.68
CA HIS A 118 -8.16 5.88 -1.03
C HIS A 118 -8.97 5.16 0.08
N HIS A 119 -9.53 3.99 -0.22
CA HIS A 119 -10.25 3.18 0.78
C HIS A 119 -9.34 2.74 1.92
N ARG A 120 -8.09 2.35 1.64
CA ARG A 120 -7.10 2.06 2.68
C ARG A 120 -6.88 3.23 3.64
N ARG A 121 -6.70 4.45 3.11
CA ARG A 121 -6.53 5.67 3.92
C ARG A 121 -7.77 6.01 4.73
N TRP A 122 -8.96 5.80 4.16
CA TRP A 122 -10.23 5.93 4.88
C TRP A 122 -10.33 4.98 6.07
N VAL A 123 -9.95 3.72 5.92
CA VAL A 123 -9.96 2.75 7.03
C VAL A 123 -8.90 3.11 8.09
N LEU A 124 -7.71 3.55 7.68
CA LEU A 124 -6.65 4.02 8.61
C LEU A 124 -7.10 5.21 9.46
N GLU A 125 -7.79 6.19 8.85
CA GLU A 125 -8.33 7.35 9.58
C GLU A 125 -9.35 6.95 10.64
N ARG A 126 -10.15 5.92 10.38
CA ARG A 126 -11.12 5.41 11.35
C ARG A 126 -10.45 4.70 12.52
N LEU A 127 -9.39 3.95 12.27
CA LEU A 127 -8.64 3.25 13.31
C LEU A 127 -7.80 4.19 14.16
N PHE A 128 -7.25 5.23 13.54
CA PHE A 128 -6.30 6.13 14.17
C PHE A 128 -6.67 7.60 13.94
N PRO A 129 -7.87 8.04 14.35
CA PRO A 129 -8.35 9.38 14.06
C PRO A 129 -7.46 10.42 14.74
N ALA A 130 -7.16 11.51 14.02
CA ALA A 130 -6.45 12.66 14.56
C ALA A 130 -7.30 13.92 14.44
N THR A 131 -7.12 14.84 15.37
CA THR A 131 -7.67 16.19 15.24
C THR A 131 -6.87 16.97 14.19
N PRO A 132 -7.53 17.62 13.21
CA PRO A 132 -6.86 18.52 12.28
C PRO A 132 -6.08 19.60 13.01
N LEU A 133 -4.87 19.93 12.53
CA LEU A 133 -4.13 21.10 12.99
C LEU A 133 -4.70 22.37 12.34
N ASP A 134 -4.56 23.51 13.01
CA ASP A 134 -5.00 24.79 12.44
C ASP A 134 -4.29 25.06 11.10
N GLY A 135 -5.08 25.24 10.03
CA GLY A 135 -4.58 25.46 8.68
C GLY A 135 -4.12 24.19 7.94
N ASP A 136 -4.41 23.00 8.46
CA ASP A 136 -4.16 21.74 7.76
C ASP A 136 -5.29 21.41 6.77
N ASP A 137 -5.06 21.68 5.48
CA ASP A 137 -5.99 21.38 4.39
C ASP A 137 -5.87 19.92 3.88
N SER A 138 -5.30 19.02 4.67
CA SER A 138 -5.13 17.62 4.26
C SER A 138 -6.47 16.89 4.14
N GLU A 139 -6.57 16.01 3.15
CA GLU A 139 -7.78 15.17 2.96
C GLU A 139 -7.99 14.20 4.15
N TRP A 140 -6.89 13.77 4.79
CA TRP A 140 -6.88 12.73 5.81
C TRP A 140 -6.17 13.20 7.08
N HIS A 141 -6.78 12.94 8.23
CA HIS A 141 -6.24 13.31 9.54
C HIS A 141 -6.05 12.07 10.41
N VAL A 142 -4.83 11.53 10.41
CA VAL A 142 -4.54 10.21 10.98
C VAL A 142 -3.31 10.25 11.87
N HIS A 143 -3.36 9.60 13.04
CA HIS A 143 -2.25 9.44 13.98
C HIS A 143 -1.72 8.00 13.92
N LEU A 144 -0.93 7.71 12.90
CA LEU A 144 -0.43 6.34 12.68
C LEU A 144 0.61 5.95 13.75
N PRO A 145 0.42 4.83 14.48
CA PRO A 145 1.47 4.25 15.32
C PRO A 145 2.71 3.86 14.51
N VAL A 146 3.85 3.70 15.20
CA VAL A 146 5.14 3.35 14.57
C VAL A 146 5.03 2.02 13.81
N ASP A 147 4.49 0.98 14.45
CA ASP A 147 4.33 -0.35 13.83
C ASP A 147 3.44 -0.30 12.58
N THR A 148 2.39 0.54 12.60
CA THR A 148 1.52 0.75 11.44
C THR A 148 2.28 1.47 10.33
N CYS A 149 3.09 2.50 10.64
CA CYS A 149 3.91 3.16 9.63
C CYS A 149 4.88 2.18 8.96
N GLU A 150 5.55 1.33 9.74
CA GLU A 150 6.44 0.28 9.22
C GLU A 150 5.71 -0.70 8.31
N GLU A 151 4.50 -1.14 8.71
CA GLU A 151 3.69 -2.03 7.90
C GLU A 151 3.26 -1.37 6.58
N GLU A 152 2.79 -0.12 6.61
CA GLU A 152 2.37 0.60 5.41
C GLU A 152 3.54 0.80 4.42
N VAL A 153 4.72 1.14 4.93
CA VAL A 153 5.96 1.25 4.16
C VAL A 153 6.34 -0.08 3.51
N LEU A 154 6.21 -1.19 4.23
CA LEU A 154 6.48 -2.53 3.71
C LEU A 154 5.47 -2.92 2.61
N ILE A 155 4.18 -2.59 2.80
CA ILE A 155 3.13 -2.84 1.80
C ILE A 155 3.44 -2.12 0.50
N VAL A 156 3.82 -0.83 0.57
CA VAL A 156 4.20 -0.08 -0.63
C VAL A 156 5.44 -0.68 -1.29
N THR A 157 6.45 -1.06 -0.50
CA THR A 157 7.67 -1.68 -1.03
C THR A 157 7.34 -2.92 -1.86
N ARG A 158 6.48 -3.82 -1.34
CA ARG A 158 6.03 -5.02 -2.07
C ARG A 158 5.20 -4.69 -3.31
N ALA A 159 4.32 -3.69 -3.23
CA ALA A 159 3.54 -3.25 -4.38
C ALA A 159 4.43 -2.69 -5.51
N CYS A 160 5.47 -1.91 -5.17
CA CYS A 160 6.43 -1.35 -6.12
C CYS A 160 7.38 -2.41 -6.71
N GLN A 161 7.72 -3.46 -5.96
CA GLN A 161 8.47 -4.61 -6.48
C GLN A 161 7.64 -5.39 -7.52
N SER A 162 6.34 -5.55 -7.22
CA SER A 162 5.41 -6.31 -8.06
C SER A 162 5.00 -5.54 -9.33
N TYR A 163 4.92 -4.22 -9.26
CA TYR A 163 4.68 -3.34 -10.39
C TYR A 163 5.61 -2.14 -10.37
N ARG A 164 6.58 -2.12 -11.29
CA ARG A 164 7.54 -1.03 -11.41
C ARG A 164 6.82 0.31 -11.61
N ARG A 165 7.32 1.36 -10.95
CA ARG A 165 6.81 2.73 -11.04
C ARG A 165 5.33 2.85 -10.63
N ASN A 166 4.94 2.16 -9.56
CA ASN A 166 3.61 2.30 -8.99
C ASN A 166 3.43 3.66 -8.31
N TYR A 167 3.04 4.67 -9.08
CA TYR A 167 2.83 6.04 -8.60
C TYR A 167 1.86 6.12 -7.43
N LEU A 168 0.77 5.33 -7.45
CA LEU A 168 -0.25 5.39 -6.39
C LEU A 168 0.24 4.79 -5.07
N ALA A 169 1.05 3.73 -5.13
CA ALA A 169 1.69 3.17 -3.95
C ALA A 169 2.72 4.17 -3.38
N TRP A 170 3.53 4.82 -4.22
CA TRP A 170 4.43 5.88 -3.78
C TRP A 170 3.68 7.08 -3.18
N ALA A 171 2.56 7.49 -3.77
CA ALA A 171 1.71 8.54 -3.21
C ALA A 171 1.17 8.16 -1.82
N HIS A 172 0.83 6.88 -1.60
CA HIS A 172 0.45 6.38 -0.28
C HIS A 172 1.63 6.40 0.71
N ARG A 173 2.85 6.02 0.29
CA ARG A 173 4.04 6.12 1.14
C ARG A 173 4.38 7.57 1.50
N SER A 174 4.22 8.51 0.57
CA SER A 174 4.31 9.95 0.83
C SER A 174 3.27 10.41 1.85
N PHE A 175 2.04 9.91 1.77
CA PHE A 175 1.02 10.17 2.78
C PHE A 175 1.46 9.67 4.18
N VAL A 176 2.00 8.46 4.29
CA VAL A 176 2.52 7.91 5.56
C VAL A 176 3.65 8.78 6.11
N LEU A 177 4.61 9.16 5.27
CA LEU A 177 5.70 10.06 5.62
C LEU A 177 5.19 11.42 6.15
N GLN A 178 4.16 11.98 5.53
CA GLN A 178 3.54 13.22 6.00
C GLN A 178 2.92 13.04 7.39
N GLN A 179 2.25 11.92 7.67
CA GLN A 179 1.70 11.65 9.01
C GLN A 179 2.82 11.46 10.05
N MET A 180 3.89 10.71 9.71
CA MET A 180 5.08 10.56 10.55
C MET A 180 5.69 11.92 10.89
N ARG A 181 5.85 12.79 9.89
CA ARG A 181 6.38 14.15 10.06
C ARG A 181 5.50 14.99 10.98
N LYS A 182 4.19 15.06 10.70
CA LYS A 182 3.22 15.82 11.52
C LYS A 182 3.25 15.38 12.97
N ARG A 183 3.32 14.07 13.23
CA ARG A 183 3.43 13.51 14.57
C ARG A 183 4.66 13.98 15.34
N CYS A 184 5.75 14.25 14.61
CA CYS A 184 7.06 14.58 15.17
C CYS A 184 7.32 16.09 15.28
N LEU A 185 6.38 16.96 14.90
CA LEU A 185 6.58 18.41 14.93
C LEU A 185 6.80 18.98 16.34
N THR A 186 6.27 18.34 17.37
CA THR A 186 6.39 18.79 18.77
C THR A 186 7.52 18.08 19.52
N ASP A 187 7.58 16.76 19.39
CA ASP A 187 8.62 15.93 19.98
C ASP A 187 8.85 14.68 19.11
N VAL A 188 10.12 14.38 18.86
CA VAL A 188 10.52 13.20 18.10
C VAL A 188 10.92 12.09 19.06
N GLY A 189 9.98 11.17 19.33
CA GLY A 189 10.25 9.96 20.10
C GLY A 189 11.35 9.10 19.47
N SER A 190 12.09 8.35 20.29
CA SER A 190 13.21 7.49 19.87
C SER A 190 12.81 6.47 18.79
N GLU A 191 11.59 5.94 18.87
CA GLU A 191 11.05 4.97 17.91
C GLU A 191 10.88 5.60 16.53
N TYR A 192 10.35 6.83 16.44
CA TYR A 192 10.25 7.56 15.17
C TYR A 192 11.62 7.93 14.62
N LYS A 193 12.59 8.31 15.47
CA LYS A 193 13.97 8.53 15.01
C LYS A 193 14.54 7.30 14.32
N SER A 194 14.40 6.14 14.96
CA SER A 194 14.81 4.84 14.40
C SER A 194 14.11 4.55 13.07
N LEU A 195 12.80 4.79 13.01
CA LEU A 195 11.99 4.59 11.80
C LEU A 195 12.47 5.47 10.64
N PHE A 196 12.69 6.77 10.85
CA PHE A 196 13.22 7.68 9.83
C PHE A 196 14.61 7.24 9.35
N SER A 197 15.51 6.87 10.27
CA SER A 197 16.85 6.41 9.88
C SER A 197 16.81 5.11 9.07
N LYS A 198 15.98 4.13 9.47
CA LYS A 198 15.77 2.88 8.74
C LYS A 198 15.18 3.13 7.36
N GLU A 199 14.20 4.01 7.28
CA GLU A 199 13.55 4.36 6.02
C GLU A 199 14.51 5.05 5.04
N TYR A 200 15.37 5.94 5.55
CA TYR A 200 16.42 6.56 4.75
C TYR A 200 17.37 5.52 4.15
N GLN A 201 17.86 4.58 4.96
CA GLN A 201 18.72 3.48 4.50
C GLN A 201 18.04 2.58 3.46
N ASN A 202 16.75 2.28 3.66
CA ASN A 202 15.97 1.51 2.69
C ASN A 202 15.85 2.25 1.36
N MET A 203 15.61 3.56 1.40
CA MET A 203 15.42 4.36 0.19
C MET A 203 16.70 4.60 -0.58
N THR A 204 17.85 4.79 0.09
CA THR A 204 19.14 4.86 -0.61
C THR A 204 19.44 3.53 -1.31
N SER A 205 19.26 2.41 -0.61
CA SER A 205 19.43 1.06 -1.18
C SER A 205 18.47 0.80 -2.36
N TRP A 206 17.21 1.26 -2.24
CA TRP A 206 16.23 1.15 -3.32
C TRP A 206 16.68 1.93 -4.56
N MET A 207 17.12 3.18 -4.38
CA MET A 207 17.53 4.06 -5.48
C MET A 207 18.74 3.52 -6.24
N GLU A 208 19.72 2.94 -5.53
CA GLU A 208 20.89 2.30 -6.15
C GLU A 208 20.50 1.13 -7.08
N SER A 209 19.41 0.42 -6.74
CA SER A 209 18.89 -0.69 -7.55
C SER A 209 17.85 -0.26 -8.60
N HIS A 210 17.29 0.95 -8.47
CA HIS A 210 16.17 1.45 -9.27
C HIS A 210 16.41 2.90 -9.73
N ILE A 211 17.59 3.16 -10.29
CA ILE A 211 18.07 4.49 -10.73
C ILE A 211 17.13 5.27 -11.66
N SER A 212 16.15 4.60 -12.30
CA SER A 212 15.16 5.22 -13.20
C SER A 212 13.75 5.34 -12.60
N ASP A 213 13.59 5.18 -11.29
CA ASP A 213 12.31 5.35 -10.58
C ASP A 213 12.16 6.79 -10.09
N HIS A 214 11.49 7.62 -10.90
CA HIS A 214 11.26 9.03 -10.59
C HIS A 214 10.38 9.23 -9.34
N SER A 215 9.45 8.32 -9.07
CA SER A 215 8.59 8.41 -7.88
C SER A 215 9.36 8.09 -6.61
N ALA A 216 10.27 7.10 -6.65
CA ALA A 216 11.18 6.81 -5.56
C ALA A 216 12.15 7.97 -5.28
N ALA A 217 12.71 8.59 -6.34
CA ALA A 217 13.59 9.75 -6.20
C ALA A 217 12.86 10.94 -5.55
N GLN A 218 11.64 11.24 -6.01
CA GLN A 218 10.79 12.28 -5.42
C GLN A 218 10.48 11.98 -3.94
N TYR A 219 10.16 10.74 -3.60
CA TYR A 219 9.91 10.32 -2.22
C TYR A 219 11.15 10.49 -1.35
N LEU A 220 12.34 10.12 -1.83
CA LEU A 220 13.60 10.30 -1.11
C LEU A 220 13.87 11.78 -0.82
N CYS A 221 13.62 12.69 -1.77
CA CYS A 221 13.74 14.13 -1.52
C CYS A 221 12.74 14.62 -0.44
N GLN A 222 11.51 14.11 -0.43
CA GLN A 222 10.54 14.42 0.62
C GLN A 222 11.00 13.91 1.99
N LEU A 223 11.55 12.70 2.05
CA LEU A 223 12.08 12.09 3.27
C LEU A 223 13.25 12.92 3.82
N GLN A 224 14.20 13.31 2.97
CA GLN A 224 15.33 14.15 3.37
C GLN A 224 14.85 15.49 3.94
N ARG A 225 13.93 16.18 3.27
CA ARG A 225 13.35 17.44 3.77
C ARG A 225 12.66 17.26 5.13
N ALA A 226 11.88 16.19 5.30
CA ALA A 226 11.24 15.89 6.57
C ALA A 226 12.26 15.63 7.68
N MET A 227 13.35 14.91 7.38
CA MET A 227 14.43 14.68 8.33
C MET A 227 15.17 15.98 8.68
N GLU A 228 15.44 16.86 7.70
CA GLU A 228 16.05 18.18 7.93
C GLU A 228 15.18 19.06 8.83
N GLU A 229 13.88 19.17 8.54
CA GLU A 229 12.91 19.92 9.35
C GLU A 229 12.87 19.45 10.80
N LEU A 230 13.01 18.14 11.01
CA LEU A 230 12.97 17.50 12.32
C LEU A 230 14.35 17.38 13.00
N ASN A 231 15.42 17.91 12.39
CA ASN A 231 16.81 17.77 12.84
C ASN A 231 17.22 16.30 13.09
N LEU A 232 16.85 15.41 12.16
CA LEU A 232 17.16 13.99 12.20
C LEU A 232 18.34 13.64 11.29
N HIS A 233 19.13 12.67 11.73
CA HIS A 233 20.31 12.20 11.02
C HIS A 233 20.31 10.67 10.88
N PRO A 234 20.92 10.12 9.81
CA PRO A 234 21.14 8.69 9.68
C PRO A 234 21.98 8.14 10.84
N VAL A 235 21.84 6.86 11.15
CA VAL A 235 22.62 6.21 12.22
C VAL A 235 24.11 6.35 11.92
N GLY A 236 24.87 6.89 12.89
CA GLY A 236 26.31 7.08 12.78
C GLY A 236 26.75 8.33 12.00
N ALA A 237 25.82 9.12 11.47
CA ALA A 237 26.12 10.39 10.81
C ALA A 237 25.91 11.57 11.77
N MET A 238 26.82 12.54 11.74
CA MET A 238 26.68 13.80 12.50
C MET A 238 25.76 14.81 11.81
N THR A 239 25.56 14.67 10.51
CA THR A 239 24.69 15.50 9.68
C THR A 239 23.98 14.63 8.65
N LEU A 240 22.83 15.09 8.14
CA LEU A 240 22.21 14.45 6.99
C LEU A 240 23.11 14.68 5.76
N PRO A 241 23.42 13.64 4.95
CA PRO A 241 24.11 13.84 3.69
C PRO A 241 23.32 14.83 2.84
N SER A 242 24.00 15.85 2.31
CA SER A 242 23.35 16.81 1.42
C SER A 242 22.64 16.04 0.30
N PRO A 243 21.34 16.28 0.06
CA PRO A 243 20.63 15.68 -1.07
C PRO A 243 21.41 15.82 -2.38
N VAL A 244 22.05 16.98 -2.56
CA VAL A 244 22.94 17.30 -3.68
C VAL A 244 24.11 16.32 -3.77
N GLY A 245 24.82 16.09 -2.65
CA GLY A 245 25.96 15.17 -2.63
C GLY A 245 25.59 13.75 -3.02
N TYR A 246 24.48 13.25 -2.46
CA TYR A 246 23.98 11.90 -2.76
C TYR A 246 23.65 11.72 -4.25
N PHE A 247 22.87 12.64 -4.85
CA PHE A 247 22.53 12.53 -6.27
C PHE A 247 23.75 12.74 -7.17
N VAL A 248 24.72 13.58 -6.78
CA VAL A 248 25.97 13.77 -7.54
C VAL A 248 26.77 12.47 -7.63
N GLU A 249 26.92 11.72 -6.55
CA GLU A 249 27.62 10.42 -6.55
C GLU A 249 26.95 9.40 -7.49
N LEU A 250 25.62 9.34 -7.47
CA LEU A 250 24.87 8.48 -8.39
C LEU A 250 24.99 8.95 -9.84
N ILE A 251 24.95 10.26 -10.11
CA ILE A 251 25.13 10.82 -11.47
C ILE A 251 26.52 10.52 -12.02
N GLN A 252 27.56 10.56 -11.20
CA GLN A 252 28.92 10.21 -11.62
C GLN A 252 29.01 8.75 -12.10
N THR A 253 28.22 7.85 -11.51
CA THR A 253 28.18 6.43 -11.88
C THR A 253 27.21 6.14 -13.02
N TYR A 254 26.07 6.86 -13.06
CA TYR A 254 24.93 6.60 -13.94
C TYR A 254 24.44 7.90 -14.64
N PRO A 255 25.30 8.57 -15.44
CA PRO A 255 25.01 9.92 -15.95
C PRO A 255 23.84 9.98 -16.94
N ASP A 256 23.48 8.86 -17.58
CA ASP A 256 22.42 8.83 -18.60
C ASP A 256 21.00 8.77 -18.02
N HIS A 257 20.87 8.71 -16.68
CA HIS A 257 19.57 8.58 -16.01
C HIS A 257 19.00 9.94 -15.61
N GLU A 258 18.08 10.48 -16.43
CA GLU A 258 17.40 11.76 -16.21
C GLU A 258 16.77 11.88 -14.80
N THR A 259 16.28 10.78 -14.24
CA THR A 259 15.75 10.72 -12.87
C THR A 259 16.69 11.32 -11.84
N LEU A 260 18.00 11.04 -11.94
CA LEU A 260 18.99 11.49 -10.97
C LEU A 260 19.25 12.99 -11.09
N TRP A 261 19.31 13.50 -12.32
CA TRP A 261 19.43 14.93 -12.61
C TRP A 261 18.22 15.73 -12.11
N LEU A 262 17.02 15.16 -12.24
CA LEU A 262 15.80 15.77 -11.71
C LEU A 262 15.75 15.71 -10.18
N GLY A 263 16.24 14.64 -9.56
CA GLY A 263 16.34 14.54 -8.10
C GLY A 263 17.32 15.54 -7.49
N LEU A 264 18.38 15.88 -8.24
CA LEU A 264 19.35 16.91 -7.87
C LEU A 264 18.77 18.33 -7.85
N ARG A 265 17.73 18.59 -8.66
CA ARG A 265 17.14 19.92 -8.86
C ARG A 265 16.11 20.27 -7.79
#